data_AF-A0A8K0PY29-F1
#
_entry.id   AF-A0A8K0PY29-F1
#
_cell.length_a   1.000
_cell.length_b   1.000
_cell.length_c   1.000
_cell.angle_alpha   90.00
_cell.angle_beta   90.00
_cell.angle_gamma   90.00
#
_symmetry.space_group_name_H-M   'P 1'
#
loop_
_entity.id
_entity.type
_entity.pdbx_description
1 polymer ?
#
loop_
_entity_poly.entity_id
_entity_poly.type
_entity_poly.pdbx_seq_one_letter_code
_entity_poly.pdbx_strand_id
1 'polypeptide(L)'
;MGSFDPTVIKQHLTSFKRDQIMYLISGSSCNPKLMPAATSFPSAKILDEMLRISLTRQRDDITNMIHLPTFNPSHCDITLLIALICAGASFSANPLAHKFGLALTEVLRTQVISSGDRENHLTRILPYVQAFVLASEVGLWSGDQRKSEMSDVLSAFPSSILRHSRWYYGQTYSVISPSWAESDDQLELAWTRWSEQESFKRTVYRHFIQCSRRSVFRNTAPQVSYRELSTPIPCHPELWFASSSREWRSKYLQLQPQGHQHRLNLAHCLARPAVFKAFPPMQDPGLANLAVLSSIMTMLVEDRLQVMVFRSFPDPERPLQGFEGVGPDRHITKLLDETRGLLESDTPPAWPSSPATTFLVVFNTFHSSTPMCLIETLFGNEKHRSAREARIELKEWVKTRLGRNSVWQAAQVLRASRALPPQDRTDFHVFAAYQAIQCLWVYGNIHERELQTQNPTAQDGTAPMLLGDNVPMVRVDGAESLESQRWISHGKGIPFIARSGKEIGIPSGRDTDLIPLAAGLGVEGSLTESLVGMMKDCFSSTVTGKHFPILEHVCQILDALGR
;
A
#
# COMPACT_ATOMS: atom_id res chain seq x y z
N MET A 1 19.05 8.84 -12.84
CA MET A 1 18.34 8.94 -11.55
C MET A 1 16.91 8.39 -11.61
N GLY A 2 16.23 8.38 -12.77
CA GLY A 2 14.85 7.92 -12.91
C GLY A 2 14.00 9.01 -13.55
N SER A 3 12.69 8.80 -13.69
CA SER A 3 11.75 9.83 -14.16
C SER A 3 11.38 10.78 -13.01
N PHE A 4 11.57 12.08 -13.20
CA PHE A 4 11.12 13.14 -12.30
C PHE A 4 10.90 14.44 -13.08
N ASP A 5 10.12 15.37 -12.52
CA ASP A 5 9.92 16.69 -13.09
C ASP A 5 11.01 17.66 -12.56
N PRO A 6 11.92 18.15 -13.43
CA PRO A 6 12.93 19.11 -13.01
C PRO A 6 12.33 20.45 -12.60
N THR A 7 11.08 20.75 -12.97
CA THR A 7 10.38 22.01 -12.68
C THR A 7 9.42 21.94 -11.49
N VAL A 8 9.38 20.81 -10.76
CA VAL A 8 8.45 20.59 -9.63
C VAL A 8 8.53 21.67 -8.55
N ILE A 9 9.72 22.26 -8.36
CA ILE A 9 9.96 23.45 -7.56
C ILE A 9 10.94 24.38 -8.28
N LYS A 10 10.82 25.70 -8.06
CA LYS A 10 11.69 26.70 -8.70
C LYS A 10 13.10 26.74 -8.09
N GLN A 11 13.20 26.54 -6.78
CA GLN A 11 14.44 26.61 -6.03
C GLN A 11 15.23 25.29 -6.13
N HIS A 12 16.52 25.34 -5.81
CA HIS A 12 17.44 24.20 -5.85
C HIS A 12 18.12 24.02 -4.49
N LEU A 13 18.51 22.79 -4.17
CA LEU A 13 19.34 22.47 -3.02
C LEU A 13 20.71 23.15 -3.15
N THR A 14 21.09 23.91 -2.12
CA THR A 14 22.33 24.69 -2.10
C THR A 14 23.53 23.85 -1.62
N SER A 15 24.74 24.22 -2.04
CA SER A 15 25.97 23.61 -1.50
C SER A 15 26.06 23.71 0.02
N PHE A 16 25.55 24.80 0.60
CA PHE A 16 25.45 24.96 2.04
C PHE A 16 24.59 23.87 2.70
N LYS A 17 23.40 23.57 2.15
CA LYS A 17 22.56 22.46 2.63
C LYS A 17 23.26 21.11 2.47
N ARG A 18 23.94 20.89 1.35
CA ARG A 18 24.75 19.68 1.13
C ARG A 18 25.81 19.50 2.23
N ASP A 19 26.52 20.57 2.57
CA ASP A 19 27.57 20.52 3.59
C ASP A 19 27.00 20.36 5.01
N GLN A 20 25.83 20.93 5.30
CA GLN A 20 25.09 20.65 6.54
C GLN A 20 24.73 19.16 6.68
N ILE A 21 24.27 18.52 5.59
CA ILE A 21 23.97 17.08 5.60
C ILE A 21 25.25 16.28 5.89
N MET A 22 26.36 16.60 5.24
CA MET A 22 27.63 15.93 5.51
C MET A 22 28.10 16.10 6.96
N TYR A 23 27.94 17.29 7.52
CA TYR A 23 28.30 17.57 8.91
C TYR A 23 27.52 16.68 9.87
N LEU A 24 26.21 16.55 9.68
CA LEU A 24 25.35 15.65 10.47
C LEU A 24 25.76 14.18 10.36
N ILE A 25 26.12 13.72 9.15
CA ILE A 25 26.61 12.35 8.94
C ILE A 25 27.93 12.13 9.69
N SER A 26 28.84 13.11 9.64
CA SER A 26 30.15 13.02 10.30
C SER A 26 30.02 12.94 11.82
N GLY A 27 29.09 13.68 12.42
CA GLY A 27 28.79 13.60 13.86
C GLY A 27 28.12 12.29 14.29
N SER A 28 27.60 11.49 13.36
CA SER A 28 26.90 10.22 13.62
C SER A 28 27.80 8.98 13.46
N SER A 29 28.98 9.12 12.84
CA SER A 29 29.88 8.00 12.56
C SER A 29 30.80 7.72 13.75
N CYS A 30 30.91 6.46 14.17
CA CYS A 30 31.92 6.02 15.14
C CYS A 30 33.36 6.02 14.59
N ASN A 31 33.56 6.32 13.29
CA ASN A 31 34.87 6.27 12.64
C ASN A 31 35.20 7.64 11.98
N PRO A 32 36.21 8.39 12.46
CA PRO A 32 36.44 9.80 12.13
C PRO A 32 37.19 10.06 10.81
N LYS A 33 37.18 9.16 9.84
CA LYS A 33 37.89 9.37 8.55
C LYS A 33 37.06 10.27 7.61
N LEU A 34 37.03 11.57 7.87
CA LEU A 34 36.26 12.58 7.11
C LEU A 34 36.74 12.79 5.65
N MET A 35 38.03 12.68 5.38
CA MET A 35 38.62 13.16 4.11
C MET A 35 38.27 12.33 2.86
N PRO A 36 38.33 10.97 2.86
CA PRO A 36 37.90 10.17 1.71
C PRO A 36 36.37 10.15 1.51
N ALA A 37 35.62 10.38 2.59
CA ALA A 37 34.15 10.42 2.56
C ALA A 37 33.63 11.72 1.93
N ALA A 38 34.29 12.86 2.18
CA ALA A 38 33.89 14.16 1.65
C ALA A 38 34.01 14.27 0.12
N THR A 39 35.04 13.64 -0.47
CA THR A 39 35.24 13.59 -1.93
C THR A 39 34.31 12.58 -2.62
N SER A 40 33.86 11.56 -1.89
CA SER A 40 32.93 10.54 -2.39
C SER A 40 31.45 10.89 -2.14
N PHE A 41 31.17 11.91 -1.32
CA PHE A 41 29.81 12.30 -0.97
C PHE A 41 29.15 13.05 -2.14
N PRO A 42 27.87 12.74 -2.47
CA PRO A 42 27.18 13.34 -3.60
C PRO A 42 27.24 14.87 -3.64
N SER A 43 27.31 15.41 -4.86
CA SER A 43 27.23 16.85 -5.08
C SER A 43 25.83 17.38 -4.75
N ALA A 44 25.72 18.68 -4.50
CA ALA A 44 24.42 19.33 -4.27
C ALA A 44 23.43 19.06 -5.41
N LYS A 45 23.92 19.01 -6.65
CA LYS A 45 23.12 18.66 -7.83
C LYS A 45 22.53 17.26 -7.75
N ILE A 46 23.33 16.25 -7.38
CA ILE A 46 22.85 14.86 -7.27
C ILE A 46 21.82 14.73 -6.14
N LEU A 47 22.04 15.41 -5.01
CA LEU A 47 21.07 15.46 -3.91
C LEU A 47 19.78 16.18 -4.32
N ASP A 48 19.88 17.25 -5.11
CA ASP A 48 18.72 17.95 -5.68
C ASP A 48 17.91 17.06 -6.62
N GLU A 49 18.58 16.25 -7.46
CA GLU A 49 17.91 15.26 -8.31
C GLU A 49 17.15 14.21 -7.48
N MET A 50 17.74 13.71 -6.39
CA MET A 50 17.05 12.81 -5.45
C MET A 50 15.85 13.52 -4.81
N LEU A 51 16.03 14.74 -4.30
CA LEU A 51 14.95 15.54 -3.73
C LEU A 51 13.78 15.72 -4.72
N ARG A 52 14.07 16.07 -5.98
CA ARG A 52 13.04 16.26 -7.01
C ARG A 52 12.28 15.00 -7.36
N ILE A 53 12.90 13.82 -7.31
CA ILE A 53 12.17 12.55 -7.43
C ILE A 53 11.10 12.45 -6.34
N SER A 54 11.47 12.74 -5.08
CA SER A 54 10.52 12.70 -3.96
C SER A 54 9.41 13.75 -4.10
N LEU A 55 9.75 14.99 -4.47
CA LEU A 55 8.78 16.07 -4.64
C LEU A 55 7.84 15.85 -5.83
N THR A 56 8.34 15.27 -6.94
CA THR A 56 7.49 14.87 -8.07
C THR A 56 6.42 13.88 -7.61
N ARG A 57 6.80 12.93 -6.76
CA ARG A 57 5.83 12.01 -6.15
C ARG A 57 4.87 12.71 -5.19
N GLN A 58 5.32 13.72 -4.43
CA GLN A 58 4.39 14.52 -3.61
C GLN A 58 3.38 15.30 -4.45
N ARG A 59 3.64 15.57 -5.73
CA ARG A 59 2.62 16.14 -6.63
C ARG A 59 1.61 15.08 -7.06
N ASP A 60 2.11 13.91 -7.44
CA ASP A 60 1.30 12.89 -8.15
C ASP A 60 0.58 11.92 -7.17
N ASP A 61 1.07 11.77 -5.94
CA ASP A 61 0.51 10.88 -4.91
C ASP A 61 -0.64 11.56 -4.16
N ILE A 62 -1.78 10.87 -4.06
CA ILE A 62 -2.96 11.35 -3.31
C ILE A 62 -2.69 11.52 -1.81
N THR A 63 -1.72 10.78 -1.26
CA THR A 63 -1.29 10.88 0.15
C THR A 63 -0.20 11.93 0.36
N ASN A 64 -0.08 12.90 -0.53
CA ASN A 64 0.90 13.98 -0.39
C ASN A 64 0.71 14.76 0.92
N MET A 65 1.83 15.22 1.48
CA MET A 65 1.85 15.99 2.72
C MET A 65 2.74 17.24 2.65
N ILE A 66 3.61 17.35 1.64
CA ILE A 66 4.46 18.52 1.44
C ILE A 66 3.75 19.52 0.53
N HIS A 67 3.51 20.73 1.03
CA HIS A 67 2.91 21.81 0.24
C HIS A 67 3.94 22.38 -0.73
N LEU A 68 3.96 21.88 -1.96
CA LEU A 68 4.94 22.26 -2.98
C LEU A 68 5.01 23.77 -3.25
N PRO A 69 3.89 24.53 -3.32
CA PRO A 69 3.93 25.97 -3.57
C PRO A 69 4.74 26.78 -2.55
N THR A 70 4.76 26.34 -1.28
CA THR A 70 5.50 27.03 -0.20
C THR A 70 6.81 26.33 0.17
N PHE A 71 7.15 25.21 -0.48
CA PHE A 71 8.34 24.46 -0.17
C PHE A 71 9.60 25.16 -0.72
N ASN A 72 10.59 25.36 0.15
CA ASN A 72 11.90 25.88 -0.25
C ASN A 72 13.02 25.04 0.38
N PRO A 73 13.86 24.35 -0.41
CA PRO A 73 14.93 23.50 0.11
C PRO A 73 15.99 24.28 0.90
N SER A 74 16.17 25.58 0.64
CA SER A 74 17.12 26.42 1.38
C SER A 74 16.65 26.73 2.81
N HIS A 75 15.34 26.78 3.04
CA HIS A 75 14.75 27.04 4.36
C HIS A 75 14.15 25.80 5.02
N CYS A 76 14.11 24.67 4.30
CA CYS A 76 13.63 23.40 4.83
C CYS A 76 14.45 22.96 6.05
N ASP A 77 13.77 22.42 7.06
CA ASP A 77 14.41 21.71 8.15
C ASP A 77 15.34 20.62 7.60
N ILE A 78 16.52 20.49 8.20
CA ILE A 78 17.58 19.61 7.69
C ILE A 78 17.19 18.13 7.78
N THR A 79 16.42 17.77 8.80
CA THR A 79 15.96 16.40 9.05
C THR A 79 14.92 15.99 8.02
N LEU A 80 13.94 16.86 7.77
CA LEU A 80 12.97 16.67 6.69
C LEU A 80 13.64 16.63 5.31
N LEU A 81 14.62 17.51 5.07
CA LEU A 81 15.33 17.55 3.79
C LEU A 81 16.06 16.23 3.52
N ILE A 82 16.76 15.69 4.52
CA ILE A 82 17.40 14.37 4.44
C ILE A 82 16.37 13.28 4.18
N ALA A 83 15.23 13.30 4.88
CA ALA A 83 14.17 12.32 4.70
C ALA A 83 13.59 12.32 3.27
N LEU A 84 13.39 13.50 2.69
CA LEU A 84 12.93 13.66 1.30
C LEU A 84 13.98 13.15 0.31
N ILE A 85 15.26 13.42 0.54
CA ILE A 85 16.37 12.90 -0.28
C ILE A 85 16.42 11.37 -0.20
N CYS A 86 16.31 10.78 1.00
CA CYS A 86 16.27 9.33 1.19
C CYS A 86 15.10 8.68 0.46
N ALA A 87 13.90 9.28 0.56
CA ALA A 87 12.72 8.80 -0.15
C ALA A 87 12.88 8.90 -1.68
N GLY A 88 13.49 9.97 -2.19
CA GLY A 88 13.76 10.09 -3.62
C GLY A 88 14.84 9.11 -4.11
N ALA A 89 15.87 8.90 -3.30
CA ALA A 89 16.94 7.95 -3.57
C ALA A 89 16.43 6.50 -3.59
N SER A 90 15.47 6.13 -2.72
CA SER A 90 14.89 4.78 -2.72
C SER A 90 14.11 4.48 -4.00
N PHE A 91 13.52 5.49 -4.64
CA PHE A 91 12.83 5.34 -5.94
C PHE A 91 13.73 5.51 -7.16
N SER A 92 15.02 5.79 -6.97
CA SER A 92 15.94 5.96 -8.08
C SER A 92 16.16 4.63 -8.82
N ALA A 93 16.15 4.68 -10.15
CA ALA A 93 16.55 3.53 -10.97
C ALA A 93 18.07 3.26 -10.91
N ASN A 94 18.86 4.16 -10.32
CA ASN A 94 20.30 3.97 -10.15
C ASN A 94 20.58 3.21 -8.84
N PRO A 95 21.17 2.00 -8.89
CA PRO A 95 21.47 1.20 -7.70
C PRO A 95 22.40 1.89 -6.69
N LEU A 96 23.33 2.75 -7.15
CA LEU A 96 24.21 3.51 -6.25
C LEU A 96 23.45 4.58 -5.46
N ALA A 97 22.51 5.27 -6.12
CA ALA A 97 21.63 6.22 -5.45
C ALA A 97 20.76 5.51 -4.41
N HIS A 98 20.22 4.34 -4.77
CA HIS A 98 19.42 3.52 -3.86
C HIS A 98 20.23 3.11 -2.61
N LYS A 99 21.42 2.53 -2.80
CA LYS A 99 22.34 2.16 -1.69
C LYS A 99 22.70 3.35 -0.81
N PHE A 100 22.99 4.51 -1.42
CA PHE A 100 23.25 5.75 -0.69
C PHE A 100 22.04 6.17 0.16
N GLY A 101 20.83 6.16 -0.41
CA GLY A 101 19.60 6.50 0.31
C GLY A 101 19.35 5.60 1.52
N LEU A 102 19.56 4.29 1.39
CA LEU A 102 19.43 3.35 2.50
C LEU A 102 20.47 3.59 3.60
N ALA A 103 21.72 3.90 3.23
CA ALA A 103 22.76 4.25 4.19
C ALA A 103 22.46 5.57 4.92
N LEU A 104 21.99 6.59 4.19
CA LEU A 104 21.61 7.87 4.75
C LEU A 104 20.37 7.76 5.67
N THR A 105 19.45 6.85 5.35
CA THR A 105 18.28 6.56 6.20
C THR A 105 18.68 6.03 7.59
N GLU A 106 19.77 5.25 7.71
CA GLU A 106 20.27 4.82 9.02
C GLU A 106 20.78 5.98 9.86
N VAL A 107 21.49 6.92 9.23
CA VAL A 107 21.95 8.14 9.89
C VAL A 107 20.76 8.98 10.32
N LEU A 108 19.79 9.17 9.44
CA LEU A 108 18.57 9.91 9.75
C LEU A 108 17.82 9.28 10.93
N ARG A 109 17.67 7.96 10.94
CA ARG A 109 16.97 7.21 12.00
C ARG A 109 17.58 7.46 13.37
N THR A 110 18.90 7.47 13.50
CA THR A 110 19.56 7.73 14.80
C THR A 110 19.47 9.22 15.18
N GLN A 111 19.60 10.11 14.21
CA GLN A 111 19.47 11.55 14.41
C GLN A 111 18.08 11.98 14.87
N VAL A 112 17.01 11.50 14.24
CA VAL A 112 15.63 11.86 14.66
C VAL A 112 15.36 11.43 16.09
N ILE A 113 15.75 10.21 16.49
CA ILE A 113 15.52 9.72 17.86
C ILE A 113 16.31 10.56 18.87
N SER A 114 17.62 10.70 18.65
CA SER A 114 18.51 11.41 19.59
C SER A 114 18.18 12.90 19.74
N SER A 115 17.73 13.57 18.67
CA SER A 115 17.32 14.97 18.74
C SER A 115 16.03 15.15 19.55
N GLY A 116 15.06 14.24 19.42
CA GLY A 116 13.82 14.26 20.21
C GLY A 116 14.06 14.07 21.70
N ASP A 117 14.98 13.18 22.07
CA ASP A 117 15.36 12.94 23.46
C ASP A 117 16.02 14.17 24.11
N ARG A 118 16.82 14.92 23.33
CA ARG A 118 17.47 16.15 23.79
C ARG A 118 16.50 17.33 23.86
N GLU A 119 15.62 17.43 22.86
CA GLU A 119 14.79 18.60 22.60
C GLU A 119 13.33 18.18 22.37
N ASN A 120 12.61 17.90 23.46
CA ASN A 120 11.22 17.43 23.38
C ASN A 120 10.25 18.39 22.64
N HIS A 121 10.59 19.68 22.50
CA HIS A 121 9.76 20.62 21.74
C HIS A 121 9.67 20.25 20.25
N LEU A 122 10.68 19.55 19.69
CA LEU A 122 10.71 19.06 18.31
C LEU A 122 9.53 18.14 18.00
N THR A 123 9.02 17.40 18.98
CA THR A 123 7.85 16.52 18.83
C THR A 123 6.58 17.27 18.41
N ARG A 124 6.54 18.60 18.53
CA ARG A 124 5.40 19.42 18.11
C ARG A 124 5.61 20.08 16.74
N ILE A 125 6.79 19.90 16.13
CA ILE A 125 7.17 20.54 14.88
C ILE A 125 6.85 19.62 13.70
N LEU A 126 6.12 20.15 12.71
CA LEU A 126 5.64 19.39 11.56
C LEU A 126 6.76 18.71 10.76
N PRO A 127 7.82 19.42 10.29
CA PRO A 127 8.92 18.80 9.57
C PRO A 127 9.55 17.59 10.27
N TYR A 128 9.64 17.65 11.60
CA TYR A 128 10.21 16.58 12.41
C TYR A 128 9.34 15.32 12.37
N VAL A 129 8.02 15.47 12.51
CA VAL A 129 7.06 14.36 12.34
C VAL A 129 7.08 13.80 10.92
N GLN A 130 7.09 14.68 9.90
CA GLN A 130 7.15 14.27 8.50
C GLN A 130 8.42 13.48 8.17
N ALA A 131 9.56 13.82 8.79
CA ALA A 131 10.80 13.08 8.63
C ALA A 131 10.70 11.65 9.17
N PHE A 132 10.07 11.44 10.34
CA PHE A 132 9.79 10.09 10.86
C PHE A 132 8.92 9.27 9.92
N VAL A 133 7.82 9.87 9.44
CA VAL A 133 6.87 9.23 8.53
C VAL A 133 7.59 8.75 7.26
N LEU A 134 8.35 9.62 6.59
CA LEU A 134 9.14 9.27 5.40
C LEU A 134 10.21 8.21 5.69
N ALA A 135 10.99 8.37 6.76
CA ALA A 135 12.06 7.44 7.10
C ALA A 135 11.51 6.04 7.42
N SER A 136 10.35 5.96 8.08
CA SER A 136 9.70 4.69 8.40
C SER A 136 9.15 3.99 7.15
N GLU A 137 8.70 4.74 6.15
CA GLU A 137 8.23 4.20 4.88
C GLU A 137 9.40 3.66 4.05
N VAL A 138 10.49 4.43 3.94
CA VAL A 138 11.72 3.98 3.25
C VAL A 138 12.28 2.73 3.91
N GLY A 139 12.31 2.68 5.25
CA GLY A 139 12.78 1.51 5.99
C GLY A 139 11.94 0.26 5.74
N LEU A 140 10.61 0.38 5.75
CA LEU A 140 9.68 -0.75 5.57
C LEU A 140 9.93 -1.49 4.25
N TRP A 141 10.07 -0.72 3.17
CA TRP A 141 10.20 -1.22 1.80
C TRP A 141 11.64 -1.33 1.31
N SER A 142 12.61 -1.26 2.21
CA SER A 142 14.04 -1.27 1.89
C SER A 142 14.57 -2.58 1.30
N GLY A 143 13.82 -3.68 1.41
CA GLY A 143 14.28 -5.03 1.04
C GLY A 143 15.30 -5.63 2.01
N ASP A 144 15.72 -4.90 3.05
CA ASP A 144 16.61 -5.40 4.10
C ASP A 144 15.77 -5.73 5.35
N GLN A 145 15.88 -6.96 5.84
CA GLN A 145 15.08 -7.44 6.97
C GLN A 145 15.24 -6.55 8.22
N ARG A 146 16.49 -6.26 8.61
CA ARG A 146 16.76 -5.44 9.81
C ARG A 146 16.19 -4.04 9.66
N LYS A 147 16.37 -3.40 8.50
CA LYS A 147 15.83 -2.06 8.24
C LYS A 147 14.31 -2.05 8.27
N SER A 148 13.71 -3.07 7.65
CA SER A 148 12.26 -3.26 7.66
C SER A 148 11.75 -3.39 9.09
N GLU A 149 12.34 -4.25 9.92
CA GLU A 149 11.95 -4.43 11.34
C GLU A 149 12.14 -3.15 12.16
N MET A 150 13.28 -2.46 12.00
CA MET A 150 13.54 -1.19 12.69
C MET A 150 12.58 -0.07 12.27
N SER A 151 12.01 -0.16 11.07
CA SER A 151 11.00 0.80 10.63
C SER A 151 9.69 0.71 11.42
N ASP A 152 9.38 -0.45 12.03
CA ASP A 152 8.21 -0.60 12.89
C ASP A 152 8.35 0.23 14.17
N VAL A 153 9.54 0.17 14.79
CA VAL A 153 9.89 1.03 15.94
C VAL A 153 9.85 2.50 15.53
N LEU A 154 10.43 2.83 14.38
CA LEU A 154 10.48 4.21 13.91
C LEU A 154 9.08 4.80 13.66
N SER A 155 8.15 3.99 13.14
CA SER A 155 6.74 4.35 12.91
C SER A 155 5.93 4.50 14.21
N ALA A 156 6.38 3.91 15.32
CA ALA A 156 5.73 4.07 16.63
C ALA A 156 5.92 5.48 17.21
N PHE A 157 7.06 6.14 16.94
CA PHE A 157 7.34 7.52 17.39
C PHE A 157 6.31 8.54 16.89
N PRO A 158 6.09 8.74 15.57
CA PRO A 158 5.08 9.66 15.08
C PRO A 158 3.68 9.27 15.55
N SER A 159 3.38 7.97 15.71
CA SER A 159 2.11 7.51 16.27
C SER A 159 1.88 8.05 17.69
N SER A 160 2.90 7.97 18.55
CA SER A 160 2.87 8.48 19.92
C SER A 160 2.83 10.01 19.96
N ILE A 161 3.71 10.65 19.17
CA ILE A 161 3.83 12.10 19.07
C ILE A 161 2.49 12.73 18.67
N LEU A 162 1.88 12.29 17.57
CA LEU A 162 0.62 12.84 17.05
C LEU A 162 -0.54 12.62 18.04
N ARG A 163 -0.55 11.49 18.75
CA ARG A 163 -1.56 11.18 19.78
C ARG A 163 -1.46 12.13 20.97
N HIS A 164 -0.25 12.29 21.53
CA HIS A 164 -0.04 13.12 22.73
C HIS A 164 -0.11 14.62 22.46
N SER A 165 0.25 15.06 21.25
CA SER A 165 0.08 16.45 20.79
C SER A 165 -1.34 16.76 20.29
N ARG A 166 -2.24 15.76 20.34
CA ARG A 166 -3.65 15.86 19.98
C ARG A 166 -3.92 16.16 18.49
N TRP A 167 -2.99 15.84 17.58
CA TRP A 167 -3.22 16.00 16.14
C TRP A 167 -4.25 15.01 15.56
N TYR A 168 -4.64 13.96 16.29
CA TYR A 168 -5.78 13.10 15.91
C TYR A 168 -7.16 13.67 16.24
N TYR A 169 -7.20 14.76 17.03
CA TYR A 169 -8.45 15.33 17.53
C TYR A 169 -8.94 16.47 16.64
N GLY A 170 -10.20 16.40 16.23
CA GLY A 170 -10.80 17.40 15.34
C GLY A 170 -10.76 18.83 15.90
N GLN A 171 -10.81 18.97 17.23
CA GLN A 171 -10.80 20.25 17.94
C GLN A 171 -9.47 21.01 17.81
N THR A 172 -8.37 20.31 17.53
CA THR A 172 -7.05 20.91 17.31
C THR A 172 -7.02 21.77 16.04
N TYR A 173 -7.94 21.53 15.10
CA TYR A 173 -7.96 22.17 13.80
C TYR A 173 -8.96 23.33 13.73
N SER A 174 -8.41 24.54 13.66
CA SER A 174 -9.18 25.77 13.46
C SER A 174 -9.70 25.90 12.03
N VAL A 175 -10.79 26.64 11.86
CA VAL A 175 -11.20 27.10 10.53
C VAL A 175 -10.34 28.30 10.19
N ILE A 176 -9.69 28.29 9.03
CA ILE A 176 -8.92 29.42 8.51
C ILE A 176 -9.58 29.80 7.18
N SER A 177 -10.13 31.01 7.12
CA SER A 177 -10.85 31.50 5.95
C SER A 177 -10.14 32.72 5.35
N PRO A 178 -9.97 32.79 4.01
CA PRO A 178 -9.42 33.97 3.35
C PRO A 178 -10.33 35.19 3.48
N SER A 179 -11.62 34.99 3.79
CA SER A 179 -12.60 36.08 3.93
C SER A 179 -12.32 37.01 5.11
N TRP A 180 -11.49 36.59 6.07
CA TRP A 180 -11.08 37.41 7.22
C TRP A 180 -9.88 38.31 6.92
N ALA A 181 -9.23 38.14 5.77
CA ALA A 181 -8.08 38.95 5.38
C ALA A 181 -8.54 40.21 4.62
N GLU A 182 -8.21 41.36 5.20
CA GLU A 182 -8.51 42.70 4.67
C GLU A 182 -7.38 43.25 3.79
N SER A 183 -6.15 42.74 3.94
CA SER A 183 -4.98 43.11 3.14
C SER A 183 -4.30 41.89 2.50
N ASP A 184 -3.44 42.15 1.49
CA ASP A 184 -2.64 41.10 0.84
C ASP A 184 -1.67 40.43 1.83
N ASP A 185 -1.05 41.19 2.75
CA ASP A 185 -0.14 40.64 3.77
C ASP A 185 -0.88 39.72 4.76
N GLN A 186 -2.10 40.11 5.17
CA GLN A 186 -2.95 39.27 6.02
C GLN A 186 -3.38 37.99 5.27
N LEU A 187 -3.63 38.10 3.97
CA LEU A 187 -4.01 36.97 3.13
C LEU A 187 -2.86 35.97 2.97
N GLU A 188 -1.63 36.47 2.76
CA GLU A 188 -0.43 35.65 2.68
C GLU A 188 -0.15 34.92 4.00
N LEU A 189 -0.29 35.62 5.13
CA LEU A 189 -0.15 35.02 6.46
C LEU A 189 -1.23 33.96 6.71
N ALA A 190 -2.48 34.22 6.33
CA ALA A 190 -3.58 33.27 6.45
C ALA A 190 -3.36 32.02 5.59
N TRP A 191 -2.92 32.19 4.34
CA TRP A 191 -2.60 31.09 3.43
C TRP A 191 -1.45 30.24 3.95
N THR A 192 -0.38 30.87 4.45
CA THR A 192 0.76 30.16 5.06
C THR A 192 0.31 29.32 6.25
N ARG A 193 -0.42 29.90 7.21
CA ARG A 193 -0.96 29.18 8.37
C ARG A 193 -1.93 28.07 7.97
N TRP A 194 -2.78 28.32 6.98
CA TRP A 194 -3.69 27.32 6.43
C TRP A 194 -2.91 26.15 5.82
N SER A 195 -1.89 26.44 5.00
CA SER A 195 -1.08 25.41 4.33
C SER A 195 -0.33 24.53 5.32
N GLU A 196 0.19 25.10 6.42
CA GLU A 196 0.84 24.35 7.49
C GLU A 196 -0.16 23.45 8.23
N GLN A 197 -1.32 23.98 8.62
CA GLN A 197 -2.38 23.19 9.28
C GLN A 197 -2.89 22.06 8.36
N GLU A 198 -2.98 22.33 7.06
CA GLU A 198 -3.40 21.38 6.04
C GLU A 198 -2.34 20.28 5.81
N SER A 199 -1.07 20.67 5.82
CA SER A 199 0.08 19.75 5.78
C SER A 199 0.11 18.82 7.00
N PHE A 200 -0.28 19.31 8.19
CA PHE A 200 -0.47 18.47 9.39
C PHE A 200 -1.57 17.42 9.18
N LYS A 201 -2.77 17.81 8.71
CA LYS A 201 -3.86 16.85 8.44
C LYS A 201 -3.41 15.77 7.45
N ARG A 202 -2.79 16.19 6.36
CA ARG A 202 -2.26 15.29 5.32
C ARG A 202 -1.18 14.35 5.88
N THR A 203 -0.32 14.83 6.76
CA THR A 203 0.69 14.00 7.47
C THR A 203 0.02 12.95 8.35
N VAL A 204 -1.04 13.30 9.09
CA VAL A 204 -1.83 12.35 9.90
C VAL A 204 -2.43 11.24 9.04
N TYR A 205 -3.09 11.59 7.93
CA TYR A 205 -3.70 10.60 7.03
C TYR A 205 -2.65 9.74 6.31
N ARG A 206 -1.54 10.33 5.84
CA ARG A 206 -0.41 9.57 5.27
C ARG A 206 0.12 8.54 6.27
N HIS A 207 0.40 8.97 7.49
CA HIS A 207 0.92 8.10 8.54
C HIS A 207 -0.06 6.97 8.87
N PHE A 208 -1.35 7.28 9.00
CA PHE A 208 -2.41 6.28 9.21
C PHE A 208 -2.45 5.22 8.08
N ILE A 209 -2.39 5.64 6.82
CA ILE A 209 -2.38 4.73 5.67
C ILE A 209 -1.12 3.85 5.68
N GLN A 210 0.04 4.41 6.04
CA GLN A 210 1.27 3.64 6.20
C GLN A 210 1.18 2.62 7.34
N CYS A 211 0.63 3.00 8.50
CA CYS A 211 0.36 2.08 9.61
C CYS A 211 -0.61 0.96 9.19
N SER A 212 -1.61 1.27 8.35
CA SER A 212 -2.55 0.30 7.82
C SER A 212 -1.85 -0.71 6.90
N ARG A 213 -1.01 -0.24 5.98
CA ARG A 213 -0.21 -1.11 5.09
C ARG A 213 0.76 -1.98 5.90
N ARG A 214 1.39 -1.40 6.92
CA ARG A 214 2.29 -2.11 7.85
C ARG A 214 1.56 -3.20 8.62
N SER A 215 0.33 -2.93 9.09
CA SER A 215 -0.52 -3.91 9.77
C SER A 215 -0.74 -5.17 8.93
N VAL A 216 -1.07 -5.02 7.65
CA VAL A 216 -1.21 -6.19 6.75
C VAL A 216 0.13 -6.82 6.43
N PHE A 217 1.15 -6.02 6.12
CA PHE A 217 2.48 -6.51 5.78
C PHE A 217 3.11 -7.34 6.91
N ARG A 218 2.83 -6.98 8.17
CA ARG A 218 3.30 -7.69 9.36
C ARG A 218 2.31 -8.73 9.88
N ASN A 219 1.07 -8.70 9.39
CA ASN A 219 -0.08 -9.37 10.00
C ASN A 219 -0.18 -9.08 11.52
N THR A 220 -0.11 -7.79 11.89
CA THR A 220 -0.20 -7.31 13.28
C THR A 220 -1.24 -6.20 13.40
N ALA A 221 -1.70 -5.91 14.62
CA ALA A 221 -2.61 -4.79 14.85
C ALA A 221 -1.99 -3.44 14.40
N PRO A 222 -2.78 -2.52 13.84
CA PRO A 222 -2.27 -1.24 13.38
C PRO A 222 -1.79 -0.35 14.55
N GLN A 223 -0.71 0.40 14.33
CA GLN A 223 -0.17 1.33 15.34
C GLN A 223 -1.04 2.57 15.58
N VAL A 224 -1.90 2.90 14.60
CA VAL A 224 -2.88 3.97 14.65
C VAL A 224 -4.24 3.36 14.35
N SER A 225 -5.17 3.48 15.30
CA SER A 225 -6.51 2.94 15.11
C SER A 225 -7.35 3.89 14.25
N TYR A 226 -8.19 3.35 13.37
CA TYR A 226 -9.19 4.17 12.67
C TYR A 226 -10.16 4.86 13.65
N ARG A 227 -10.30 4.34 14.88
CA ARG A 227 -11.25 4.83 15.91
C ARG A 227 -10.79 6.10 16.61
N GLU A 228 -9.48 6.36 16.66
CA GLU A 228 -8.94 7.56 17.33
C GLU A 228 -8.86 8.77 16.39
N LEU A 229 -9.04 8.58 15.08
CA LEU A 229 -8.94 9.62 14.07
C LEU A 229 -10.23 10.42 13.93
N SER A 230 -10.26 11.57 14.59
CA SER A 230 -11.29 12.61 14.39
C SER A 230 -10.77 13.83 13.60
N THR A 231 -9.52 13.77 13.14
CA THR A 231 -8.90 14.75 12.22
C THR A 231 -9.80 15.00 11.02
N PRO A 232 -10.13 16.27 10.70
CA PRO A 232 -10.97 16.58 9.54
C PRO A 232 -10.32 16.05 8.26
N ILE A 233 -11.14 15.57 7.31
CA ILE A 233 -10.64 15.20 5.98
C ILE A 233 -9.93 16.44 5.37
N PRO A 234 -8.72 16.28 4.82
CA PRO A 234 -7.99 17.33 4.11
C PRO A 234 -8.83 18.05 3.07
N CYS A 235 -8.48 19.30 2.80
CA CYS A 235 -9.10 20.11 1.77
C CYS A 235 -8.80 19.58 0.36
N HIS A 236 -9.73 19.86 -0.56
CA HIS A 236 -9.67 19.44 -1.96
C HIS A 236 -8.32 19.79 -2.62
N PRO A 237 -7.77 18.94 -3.52
CA PRO A 237 -6.48 19.17 -4.18
C PRO A 237 -6.35 20.53 -4.87
N GLU A 238 -7.45 21.08 -5.41
CA GLU A 238 -7.45 22.40 -6.04
C GLU A 238 -7.01 23.54 -5.10
N LEU A 239 -7.39 23.45 -3.81
CA LEU A 239 -6.96 24.38 -2.77
C LEU A 239 -5.51 24.11 -2.37
N TRP A 240 -5.17 22.82 -2.22
CA TRP A 240 -3.84 22.38 -1.79
C TRP A 240 -2.73 22.72 -2.79
N PHE A 241 -3.03 22.72 -4.09
CA PHE A 241 -2.06 23.05 -5.13
C PHE A 241 -2.16 24.50 -5.62
N ALA A 242 -2.94 25.36 -4.94
CA ALA A 242 -2.96 26.78 -5.27
C ALA A 242 -1.54 27.38 -5.16
N SER A 243 -1.09 28.06 -6.20
CA SER A 243 0.30 28.55 -6.31
C SER A 243 0.58 29.85 -5.56
N SER A 244 -0.47 30.51 -5.07
CA SER A 244 -0.41 31.77 -4.33
C SER A 244 -1.61 31.93 -3.41
N SER A 245 -1.50 32.81 -2.42
CA SER A 245 -2.59 33.17 -1.51
C SER A 245 -3.82 33.76 -2.22
N ARG A 246 -3.63 34.49 -3.32
CA ARG A 246 -4.71 35.01 -4.18
C ARG A 246 -5.44 33.91 -4.93
N GLU A 247 -4.71 32.95 -5.50
CA GLU A 247 -5.31 31.78 -6.16
C GLU A 247 -6.07 30.93 -5.14
N TRP A 248 -5.49 30.71 -3.97
CA TRP A 248 -6.14 30.01 -2.86
C TRP A 248 -7.46 30.67 -2.46
N ARG A 249 -7.48 32.01 -2.28
CA ARG A 249 -8.71 32.77 -2.00
C ARG A 249 -9.76 32.59 -3.09
N SER A 250 -9.36 32.71 -4.36
CA SER A 250 -10.27 32.57 -5.49
C SER A 250 -10.94 31.19 -5.51
N LYS A 251 -10.16 30.11 -5.42
CA LYS A 251 -10.67 28.74 -5.39
C LYS A 251 -11.49 28.44 -4.15
N TYR A 252 -11.10 28.98 -2.99
CA TYR A 252 -11.84 28.83 -1.74
C TYR A 252 -13.25 29.39 -1.87
N LEU A 253 -13.39 30.61 -2.41
CA LEU A 253 -14.69 31.24 -2.61
C LEU A 253 -15.56 30.53 -3.66
N GLN A 254 -14.94 29.92 -4.68
CA GLN A 254 -15.64 29.10 -5.69
C GLN A 254 -16.19 27.80 -5.09
N LEU A 255 -15.42 27.13 -4.22
CA LEU A 255 -15.78 25.87 -3.60
C LEU A 255 -16.63 26.04 -2.32
N GLN A 256 -16.78 27.26 -1.82
CA GLN A 256 -17.50 27.52 -0.59
C GLN A 256 -19.00 27.18 -0.76
N PRO A 257 -19.55 26.26 0.04
CA PRO A 257 -20.96 25.90 -0.06
C PRO A 257 -21.85 27.08 0.39
N GLN A 258 -23.05 27.17 -0.18
CA GLN A 258 -24.05 28.20 0.15
C GLN A 258 -24.70 28.04 1.55
N GLY A 259 -24.19 27.12 2.39
CA GLY A 259 -24.72 26.84 3.72
C GLY A 259 -23.69 26.20 4.67
N HIS A 260 -24.10 25.97 5.92
CA HIS A 260 -23.24 25.33 6.92
C HIS A 260 -23.08 23.84 6.60
N GLN A 261 -21.90 23.44 6.10
CA GLN A 261 -21.53 22.04 6.00
C GLN A 261 -20.67 21.58 7.18
N HIS A 262 -21.00 20.39 7.67
CA HIS A 262 -20.22 19.71 8.71
C HIS A 262 -18.88 19.24 8.13
N ARG A 263 -17.77 19.54 8.80
CA ARG A 263 -16.43 19.04 8.41
C ARG A 263 -16.38 17.54 8.67
N LEU A 264 -16.37 16.74 7.61
CA LEU A 264 -16.28 15.28 7.73
C LEU A 264 -14.90 14.87 8.27
N ASN A 265 -14.87 13.71 8.92
CA ASN A 265 -13.66 12.98 9.31
C ASN A 265 -13.84 11.49 8.97
N LEU A 266 -12.80 10.68 9.21
CA LEU A 266 -12.79 9.25 8.89
C LEU A 266 -13.96 8.49 9.54
N ALA A 267 -14.24 8.75 10.82
CA ALA A 267 -15.33 8.07 11.54
C ALA A 267 -16.70 8.32 10.90
N HIS A 268 -16.98 9.55 10.42
CA HIS A 268 -18.23 9.83 9.69
C HIS A 268 -18.31 9.04 8.38
N CYS A 269 -17.20 8.94 7.64
CA CYS A 269 -17.16 8.23 6.36
C CYS A 269 -17.36 6.71 6.55
N LEU A 270 -16.76 6.13 7.60
CA LEU A 270 -16.94 4.72 7.95
C LEU A 270 -18.36 4.40 8.42
N ALA A 271 -18.94 5.26 9.25
CA ALA A 271 -20.29 5.05 9.78
C ALA A 271 -21.37 5.23 8.70
N ARG A 272 -21.12 6.06 7.69
CA ARG A 272 -22.09 6.39 6.64
C ARG A 272 -21.44 6.49 5.26
N PRO A 273 -21.09 5.38 4.59
CA PRO A 273 -20.47 5.41 3.26
C PRO A 273 -21.27 6.19 2.21
N ALA A 274 -22.59 6.26 2.36
CA ALA A 274 -23.47 7.03 1.48
C ALA A 274 -23.11 8.54 1.39
N VAL A 275 -22.32 9.10 2.32
CA VAL A 275 -21.84 10.49 2.22
C VAL A 275 -21.01 10.76 0.96
N PHE A 276 -20.42 9.72 0.35
CA PHE A 276 -19.67 9.85 -0.90
C PHE A 276 -20.54 10.21 -2.12
N LYS A 277 -21.87 10.01 -2.05
CA LYS A 277 -22.80 10.44 -3.11
C LYS A 277 -22.95 11.95 -3.20
N ALA A 278 -22.70 12.66 -2.10
CA ALA A 278 -22.82 14.11 -1.99
C ALA A 278 -21.74 14.65 -1.05
N PHE A 279 -20.48 14.42 -1.41
CA PHE A 279 -19.34 14.76 -0.56
C PHE A 279 -19.11 16.29 -0.52
N PRO A 280 -18.69 16.87 0.61
CA PRO A 280 -18.38 18.30 0.72
C PRO A 280 -17.35 18.76 -0.33
N PRO A 281 -17.64 19.80 -1.14
CA PRO A 281 -16.78 20.22 -2.26
C PRO A 281 -15.42 20.75 -1.78
N MET A 282 -15.32 21.21 -0.54
CA MET A 282 -14.09 21.72 0.03
C MET A 282 -13.13 20.63 0.51
N GLN A 283 -13.57 19.37 0.62
CA GLN A 283 -12.78 18.27 1.20
C GLN A 283 -12.32 17.29 0.12
N ASP A 284 -11.12 16.72 0.28
CA ASP A 284 -10.51 15.76 -0.64
C ASP A 284 -11.21 14.42 -0.52
N PRO A 285 -12.03 14.07 -1.52
CA PRO A 285 -12.91 12.95 -1.37
C PRO A 285 -12.11 11.66 -1.68
N GLY A 286 -11.14 11.73 -2.60
CA GLY A 286 -10.24 10.62 -2.95
C GLY A 286 -9.40 10.15 -1.78
N LEU A 287 -8.82 11.08 -1.01
CA LEU A 287 -8.07 10.73 0.19
C LEU A 287 -8.96 10.13 1.29
N ALA A 288 -10.20 10.62 1.45
CA ALA A 288 -11.16 10.05 2.38
C ALA A 288 -11.49 8.59 2.03
N ASN A 289 -11.73 8.30 0.75
CA ASN A 289 -11.99 6.95 0.27
C ASN A 289 -10.79 6.02 0.49
N LEU A 290 -9.58 6.48 0.17
CA LEU A 290 -8.36 5.75 0.46
C LEU A 290 -8.20 5.43 1.96
N ALA A 291 -8.54 6.37 2.84
CA ALA A 291 -8.52 6.17 4.29
C ALA A 291 -9.59 5.17 4.75
N VAL A 292 -10.80 5.19 4.16
CA VAL A 292 -11.85 4.19 4.43
C VAL A 292 -11.39 2.79 4.03
N LEU A 293 -10.87 2.62 2.81
CA LEU A 293 -10.36 1.33 2.34
C LEU A 293 -9.18 0.83 3.18
N SER A 294 -8.30 1.74 3.62
CA SER A 294 -7.21 1.41 4.55
C SER A 294 -7.73 1.00 5.94
N SER A 295 -8.84 1.58 6.39
CA SER A 295 -9.49 1.17 7.65
C SER A 295 -10.09 -0.22 7.54
N ILE A 296 -10.83 -0.52 6.46
CA ILE A 296 -11.38 -1.88 6.21
C ILE A 296 -10.25 -2.90 6.21
N MET A 297 -9.14 -2.58 5.56
CA MET A 297 -7.95 -3.42 5.53
C MET A 297 -7.44 -3.74 6.95
N THR A 298 -7.35 -2.75 7.85
CA THR A 298 -6.98 -2.99 9.25
C THR A 298 -8.03 -3.74 10.05
N MET A 299 -9.32 -3.49 9.82
CA MET A 299 -10.40 -4.23 10.47
C MET A 299 -10.32 -5.72 10.15
N LEU A 300 -10.00 -6.08 8.89
CA LEU A 300 -9.81 -7.47 8.48
C LEU A 300 -8.62 -8.14 9.19
N VAL A 301 -7.53 -7.41 9.45
CA VAL A 301 -6.39 -7.94 10.22
C VAL A 301 -6.78 -8.12 11.68
N GLU A 302 -7.40 -7.11 12.31
CA GLU A 302 -7.84 -7.16 13.71
C GLU A 302 -8.83 -8.31 13.96
N ASP A 303 -9.82 -8.47 13.07
CA ASP A 303 -10.80 -9.56 13.09
C ASP A 303 -10.12 -10.93 13.14
N ARG A 304 -9.13 -11.14 12.27
CA ARG A 304 -8.36 -12.40 12.25
C ARG A 304 -7.57 -12.63 13.50
N LEU A 305 -6.86 -11.61 13.98
CA LEU A 305 -6.08 -11.71 15.20
C LEU A 305 -6.98 -12.04 16.40
N GLN A 306 -8.20 -11.52 16.45
CA GLN A 306 -9.19 -11.88 17.46
C GLN A 306 -9.61 -13.35 17.36
N VAL A 307 -9.95 -13.83 16.16
CA VAL A 307 -10.34 -15.24 15.95
C VAL A 307 -9.19 -16.21 16.27
N MET A 308 -7.94 -15.83 15.97
CA MET A 308 -6.74 -16.64 16.26
C MET A 308 -6.62 -16.98 17.75
N VAL A 309 -6.95 -16.05 18.64
CA VAL A 309 -6.91 -16.28 20.11
C VAL A 309 -7.84 -17.43 20.50
N PHE A 310 -9.06 -17.45 19.97
CA PHE A 310 -10.04 -18.48 20.30
C PHE A 310 -9.76 -19.82 19.61
N ARG A 311 -9.09 -19.82 18.44
CA ARG A 311 -8.67 -21.06 17.77
C ARG A 311 -7.45 -21.73 18.39
N SER A 312 -6.57 -20.95 19.03
CA SER A 312 -5.36 -21.47 19.68
C SER A 312 -5.69 -22.34 20.92
N PHE A 313 -6.87 -22.14 21.51
CA PHE A 313 -7.35 -22.87 22.68
C PHE A 313 -8.82 -23.29 22.46
N PRO A 314 -9.08 -24.31 21.62
CA PRO A 314 -10.44 -24.70 21.30
C PRO A 314 -11.16 -25.22 22.55
N ASP A 315 -12.32 -24.64 22.84
CA ASP A 315 -13.23 -25.12 23.89
C ASP A 315 -14.01 -26.34 23.36
N PRO A 316 -13.83 -27.55 23.93
CA PRO A 316 -14.57 -28.74 23.51
C PRO A 316 -16.09 -28.60 23.70
N GLU A 317 -16.54 -27.77 24.64
CA GLU A 317 -17.96 -27.53 24.92
C GLU A 317 -18.57 -26.46 24.00
N ARG A 318 -17.72 -25.65 23.36
CA ARG A 318 -18.11 -24.58 22.42
C ARG A 318 -17.22 -24.60 21.18
N PRO A 319 -17.38 -25.60 20.29
CA PRO A 319 -16.63 -25.63 19.04
C PRO A 319 -16.95 -24.40 18.20
N LEU A 320 -15.93 -23.57 17.92
CA LEU A 320 -16.02 -22.53 16.91
C LEU A 320 -16.24 -23.24 15.56
N GLN A 321 -17.39 -23.01 14.91
CA GLN A 321 -17.69 -23.63 13.63
C GLN A 321 -16.57 -23.33 12.62
N GLY A 322 -16.01 -24.39 12.04
CA GLY A 322 -14.88 -24.32 11.11
C GLY A 322 -15.25 -23.57 9.82
N PHE A 323 -14.28 -22.86 9.23
CA PHE A 323 -14.30 -22.00 8.02
C PHE A 323 -15.47 -21.00 7.84
N GLU A 324 -16.61 -21.19 8.49
CA GLU A 324 -17.85 -20.45 8.36
C GLU A 324 -18.40 -20.18 9.78
N GLY A 325 -18.04 -19.02 10.34
CA GLY A 325 -18.90 -18.33 11.30
C GLY A 325 -18.61 -18.53 12.80
N VAL A 326 -17.86 -17.57 13.37
CA VAL A 326 -18.33 -16.75 14.50
C VAL A 326 -17.87 -15.31 14.20
N GLY A 327 -18.82 -14.41 13.89
CA GLY A 327 -18.57 -13.09 13.27
C GLY A 327 -17.91 -12.05 14.18
N PRO A 328 -17.02 -11.19 13.61
CA PRO A 328 -17.33 -9.81 13.16
C PRO A 328 -17.45 -9.57 11.64
N ASP A 329 -17.27 -10.61 10.83
CA ASP A 329 -17.13 -10.55 9.36
C ASP A 329 -18.31 -9.88 8.59
N ARG A 330 -19.56 -10.00 9.09
CA ARG A 330 -20.73 -9.46 8.37
C ARG A 330 -20.72 -7.94 8.23
N HIS A 331 -20.26 -7.21 9.24
CA HIS A 331 -20.26 -5.74 9.19
C HIS A 331 -19.14 -5.23 8.29
N ILE A 332 -17.95 -5.83 8.39
CA ILE A 332 -16.78 -5.47 7.57
C ILE A 332 -17.06 -5.78 6.10
N THR A 333 -17.57 -6.99 5.80
CA THR A 333 -17.95 -7.39 4.45
C THR A 333 -19.06 -6.51 3.88
N LYS A 334 -20.09 -6.18 4.67
CA LYS A 334 -21.13 -5.22 4.25
C LYS A 334 -20.55 -3.85 3.93
N LEU A 335 -19.66 -3.32 4.77
CA LEU A 335 -19.00 -2.03 4.53
C LEU A 335 -18.15 -2.07 3.25
N LEU A 336 -17.43 -3.18 3.01
CA LEU A 336 -16.66 -3.40 1.79
C LEU A 336 -17.56 -3.45 0.55
N ASP A 337 -18.68 -4.17 0.61
CA ASP A 337 -19.65 -4.28 -0.49
C ASP A 337 -20.35 -2.94 -0.77
N GLU A 338 -20.74 -2.19 0.27
CA GLU A 338 -21.29 -0.84 0.14
C GLU A 338 -20.28 0.11 -0.53
N THR A 339 -19.00 0.06 -0.09
CA THR A 339 -17.93 0.89 -0.66
C THR A 339 -17.63 0.50 -2.11
N ARG A 340 -17.63 -0.80 -2.43
CA ARG A 340 -17.50 -1.29 -3.81
C ARG A 340 -18.64 -0.81 -4.69
N GLY A 341 -19.89 -0.98 -4.23
CA GLY A 341 -21.06 -0.55 -4.99
C GLY A 341 -21.10 0.95 -5.26
N LEU A 342 -20.53 1.78 -4.37
CA LEU A 342 -20.37 3.22 -4.61
C LEU A 342 -19.31 3.53 -5.68
N LEU A 343 -18.26 2.73 -5.77
CA LEU A 343 -17.18 2.88 -6.77
C LEU A 343 -17.58 2.39 -8.16
N GLU A 344 -18.41 1.37 -8.22
CA GLU A 344 -18.94 0.78 -9.46
C GLU A 344 -20.21 1.49 -9.96
N SER A 345 -20.75 2.43 -9.19
CA SER A 345 -21.98 3.13 -9.56
C SER A 345 -21.73 4.15 -10.68
N ASP A 346 -22.37 3.91 -11.82
CA ASP A 346 -22.38 4.85 -12.96
C ASP A 346 -23.30 6.07 -12.74
N THR A 347 -23.97 6.19 -11.58
CA THR A 347 -24.91 7.29 -11.34
C THR A 347 -24.19 8.61 -11.05
N PRO A 348 -24.45 9.70 -11.81
CA PRO A 348 -23.90 11.02 -11.54
C PRO A 348 -24.35 11.58 -10.17
N PRO A 349 -23.49 12.28 -9.41
CA PRO A 349 -22.06 12.46 -9.67
C PRO A 349 -21.28 11.15 -9.46
N ALA A 350 -20.76 10.59 -10.55
CA ALA A 350 -19.97 9.37 -10.50
C ALA A 350 -18.64 9.72 -9.84
N TRP A 351 -18.28 8.97 -8.81
CA TRP A 351 -17.00 9.12 -8.16
C TRP A 351 -15.87 8.88 -9.16
N PRO A 352 -14.78 9.67 -9.18
CA PRO A 352 -13.61 9.30 -9.96
C PRO A 352 -12.99 8.03 -9.34
N SER A 353 -13.38 6.86 -9.84
CA SER A 353 -12.75 5.58 -9.53
C SER A 353 -11.29 5.66 -9.97
N SER A 354 -10.36 5.76 -9.02
CA SER A 354 -8.94 5.70 -9.35
C SER A 354 -8.49 4.24 -9.39
N PRO A 355 -7.56 3.89 -10.29
CA PRO A 355 -6.97 2.54 -10.31
C PRO A 355 -6.44 2.10 -8.94
N ALA A 356 -5.94 3.03 -8.12
CA ALA A 356 -5.48 2.77 -6.76
C ALA A 356 -6.63 2.40 -5.79
N THR A 357 -7.78 3.06 -5.88
CA THR A 357 -8.97 2.69 -5.08
C THR A 357 -9.54 1.34 -5.50
N THR A 358 -9.63 1.08 -6.81
CA THR A 358 -10.07 -0.23 -7.35
C THR A 358 -9.14 -1.33 -6.88
N PHE A 359 -7.82 -1.10 -6.93
CA PHE A 359 -6.83 -2.04 -6.43
C PHE A 359 -7.06 -2.40 -4.96
N LEU A 360 -7.30 -1.41 -4.09
CA LEU A 360 -7.53 -1.67 -2.66
C LEU A 360 -8.85 -2.37 -2.37
N VAL A 361 -9.91 -2.10 -3.13
CA VAL A 361 -11.16 -2.89 -3.02
C VAL A 361 -10.90 -4.36 -3.35
N VAL A 362 -10.24 -4.61 -4.48
CA VAL A 362 -9.90 -5.97 -4.92
C VAL A 362 -8.99 -6.64 -3.89
N PHE A 363 -7.98 -5.94 -3.40
CA PHE A 363 -7.08 -6.45 -2.36
C PHE A 363 -7.81 -6.77 -1.05
N ASN A 364 -8.68 -5.87 -0.56
CA ASN A 364 -9.47 -6.13 0.65
C ASN A 364 -10.42 -7.32 0.48
N THR A 365 -10.97 -7.51 -0.72
CA THR A 365 -11.84 -8.64 -1.05
C THR A 365 -11.07 -9.96 -1.13
N PHE A 366 -9.91 -9.95 -1.78
CA PHE A 366 -8.99 -11.07 -1.78
C PHE A 366 -8.59 -11.42 -0.34
N HIS A 367 -8.16 -10.41 0.41
CA HIS A 367 -7.79 -10.56 1.80
C HIS A 367 -8.94 -11.21 2.55
N SER A 368 -10.15 -10.63 2.61
CA SER A 368 -11.30 -11.18 3.35
C SER A 368 -11.63 -12.63 2.99
N SER A 369 -11.49 -13.01 1.72
CA SER A 369 -11.75 -14.38 1.26
C SER A 369 -10.64 -15.39 1.54
N THR A 370 -9.43 -14.94 1.92
CA THR A 370 -8.26 -15.82 2.09
C THR A 370 -8.28 -16.51 3.46
N PRO A 371 -8.11 -17.84 3.53
CA PRO A 371 -8.16 -18.56 4.81
C PRO A 371 -6.95 -18.21 5.69
N MET A 372 -7.17 -18.18 7.01
CA MET A 372 -6.12 -17.83 7.98
C MET A 372 -4.91 -18.76 7.92
N CYS A 373 -5.13 -20.06 7.72
CA CYS A 373 -4.05 -21.04 7.64
C CYS A 373 -3.09 -20.77 6.48
N LEU A 374 -3.62 -20.29 5.34
CA LEU A 374 -2.79 -19.85 4.22
C LEU A 374 -1.95 -18.66 4.67
N ILE A 375 -2.59 -17.62 5.19
CA ILE A 375 -1.94 -16.39 5.66
C ILE A 375 -0.82 -16.67 6.68
N GLU A 376 -1.09 -17.47 7.72
CA GLU A 376 -0.08 -17.86 8.72
C GLU A 376 1.12 -18.57 8.09
N THR A 377 0.85 -19.48 7.15
CA THR A 377 1.88 -20.17 6.37
C THR A 377 2.66 -19.18 5.49
N LEU A 378 1.98 -18.20 4.87
CA LEU A 378 2.60 -17.17 4.03
C LEU A 378 3.49 -16.20 4.82
N PHE A 379 3.16 -15.95 6.09
CA PHE A 379 3.92 -15.07 6.97
C PHE A 379 4.97 -15.80 7.82
N GLY A 380 5.11 -17.12 7.69
CA GLY A 380 6.09 -17.91 8.45
C GLY A 380 5.85 -17.89 9.96
N ASN A 381 4.61 -17.60 10.40
CA ASN A 381 4.25 -17.54 11.81
C ASN A 381 3.93 -18.95 12.33
N GLU A 382 4.96 -19.78 12.51
CA GLU A 382 4.84 -21.13 13.10
C GLU A 382 4.48 -21.11 14.60
N LYS A 383 4.33 -19.92 15.21
CA LYS A 383 4.04 -19.75 16.65
C LYS A 383 2.78 -20.45 17.12
N HIS A 384 1.78 -20.60 16.26
CA HIS A 384 0.45 -21.09 16.64
C HIS A 384 0.09 -22.42 15.98
N ARG A 385 0.82 -22.86 14.94
CA ARG A 385 0.43 -24.03 14.14
C ARG A 385 1.59 -24.66 13.40
N SER A 386 1.62 -25.99 13.33
CA SER A 386 2.60 -26.73 12.55
C SER A 386 2.27 -26.71 11.05
N ALA A 387 3.30 -26.78 10.20
CA ALA A 387 3.12 -26.89 8.74
C ALA A 387 2.25 -28.11 8.33
N ARG A 388 2.24 -29.17 9.13
CA ARG A 388 1.41 -30.38 8.90
C ARG A 388 -0.07 -30.09 9.08
N GLU A 389 -0.46 -29.40 10.14
CA GLU A 389 -1.86 -29.04 10.41
C GLU A 389 -2.38 -28.06 9.35
N ALA A 390 -1.57 -27.05 9.01
CA ALA A 390 -1.89 -26.12 7.92
C ALA A 390 -2.14 -26.86 6.60
N ARG A 391 -1.30 -27.86 6.27
CA ARG A 391 -1.48 -28.68 5.06
C ARG A 391 -2.79 -29.47 5.04
N ILE A 392 -3.22 -30.03 6.18
CA ILE A 392 -4.50 -30.77 6.27
C ILE A 392 -5.67 -29.82 6.00
N GLU A 393 -5.67 -28.65 6.62
CA GLU A 393 -6.72 -27.65 6.39
C GLU A 393 -6.74 -27.13 4.96
N LEU A 394 -5.57 -26.90 4.37
CA LEU A 394 -5.48 -26.44 2.99
C LEU A 394 -5.99 -27.50 1.99
N LYS A 395 -5.81 -28.79 2.26
CA LYS A 395 -6.40 -29.89 1.47
C LYS A 395 -7.92 -29.88 1.47
N GLU A 396 -8.55 -29.53 2.59
CA GLU A 396 -10.00 -29.39 2.64
C GLU A 396 -10.45 -28.06 2.00
N TRP A 397 -9.72 -26.98 2.27
CA TRP A 397 -10.00 -25.65 1.71
C TRP A 397 -10.07 -25.63 0.18
N VAL A 398 -9.14 -26.29 -0.54
CA VAL A 398 -9.15 -26.32 -2.02
C VAL A 398 -10.43 -26.92 -2.61
N LYS A 399 -11.17 -27.75 -1.85
CA LYS A 399 -12.43 -28.38 -2.29
C LYS A 399 -13.63 -27.46 -2.11
N THR A 400 -13.51 -26.42 -1.28
CA THR A 400 -14.62 -25.53 -0.89
C THR A 400 -14.91 -24.44 -1.92
N ARG A 401 -16.12 -23.87 -1.85
CA ARG A 401 -16.47 -22.62 -2.58
C ARG A 401 -15.58 -21.46 -2.16
N LEU A 402 -15.23 -21.38 -0.88
CA LEU A 402 -14.35 -20.35 -0.34
C LEU A 402 -13.00 -20.38 -1.04
N GLY A 403 -12.37 -21.55 -1.19
CA GLY A 403 -11.09 -21.67 -1.87
C GLY A 403 -11.11 -21.24 -3.32
N ARG A 404 -12.14 -21.62 -4.08
CA ARG A 404 -12.32 -21.15 -5.46
C ARG A 404 -12.54 -19.64 -5.53
N ASN A 405 -13.30 -19.07 -4.60
CA ASN A 405 -13.46 -17.62 -4.49
C ASN A 405 -12.14 -16.93 -4.17
N SER A 406 -11.33 -17.42 -3.22
CA SER A 406 -10.03 -16.83 -2.91
C SER A 406 -9.10 -16.81 -4.12
N VAL A 407 -9.07 -17.91 -4.89
CA VAL A 407 -8.27 -18.02 -6.13
C VAL A 407 -8.74 -17.03 -7.20
N TRP A 408 -10.05 -16.88 -7.38
CA TRP A 408 -10.62 -15.85 -8.25
C TRP A 408 -10.15 -14.46 -7.83
N GLN A 409 -10.32 -14.10 -6.55
CA GLN A 409 -9.92 -12.78 -6.05
C GLN A 409 -8.41 -12.56 -6.14
N ALA A 410 -7.58 -13.59 -5.92
CA ALA A 410 -6.14 -13.53 -6.08
C ALA A 410 -5.77 -13.16 -7.53
N ALA A 411 -6.39 -13.81 -8.52
CA ALA A 411 -6.17 -13.48 -9.92
C ALA A 411 -6.62 -12.05 -10.26
N GLN A 412 -7.71 -11.56 -9.65
CA GLN A 412 -8.13 -10.16 -9.79
C GLN A 412 -7.12 -9.17 -9.19
N VAL A 413 -6.41 -9.50 -8.11
CA VAL A 413 -5.32 -8.65 -7.58
C VAL A 413 -4.20 -8.49 -8.62
N LEU A 414 -3.84 -9.55 -9.33
CA LEU A 414 -2.84 -9.49 -10.41
C LEU A 414 -3.32 -8.63 -11.58
N ARG A 415 -4.59 -8.79 -11.97
CA ARG A 415 -5.23 -7.94 -12.99
C ARG A 415 -5.23 -6.47 -12.57
N ALA A 416 -5.64 -6.16 -11.35
CA ALA A 416 -5.68 -4.80 -10.81
C ALA A 416 -4.26 -4.18 -10.74
N SER A 417 -3.25 -4.96 -10.34
CA SER A 417 -1.85 -4.52 -10.26
C SER A 417 -1.33 -4.05 -11.62
N ARG A 418 -1.79 -4.68 -12.71
CA ARG A 418 -1.40 -4.34 -14.07
C ARG A 418 -2.18 -3.17 -14.65
N ALA A 419 -3.44 -3.02 -14.26
CA ALA A 419 -4.27 -1.88 -14.64
C ALA A 419 -3.73 -0.55 -14.07
N LEU A 420 -2.92 -0.61 -13.00
CA LEU A 420 -2.20 0.56 -12.50
C LEU A 420 -1.19 1.07 -13.54
N PRO A 421 -1.14 2.39 -13.77
CA PRO A 421 -0.07 3.02 -14.52
C PRO A 421 1.30 2.60 -13.97
N PRO A 422 2.30 2.28 -14.81
CA PRO A 422 3.60 1.79 -14.34
C PRO A 422 4.28 2.72 -13.31
N GLN A 423 4.08 4.03 -13.45
CA GLN A 423 4.61 5.03 -12.53
C GLN A 423 3.92 5.02 -11.15
N ASP A 424 2.69 4.52 -11.04
CA ASP A 424 1.92 4.54 -9.78
C ASP A 424 2.10 3.25 -8.97
N ARG A 425 2.76 2.25 -9.54
CA ARG A 425 3.10 1.00 -8.85
C ARG A 425 4.04 1.29 -7.68
N THR A 426 3.83 0.57 -6.58
CA THR A 426 4.52 0.74 -5.30
C THR A 426 4.90 -0.62 -4.73
N ASP A 427 5.80 -0.65 -3.76
CA ASP A 427 6.18 -1.87 -3.05
C ASP A 427 4.98 -2.57 -2.38
N PHE A 428 3.96 -1.82 -1.94
CA PHE A 428 2.73 -2.41 -1.44
C PHE A 428 2.02 -3.27 -2.50
N HIS A 429 2.03 -2.83 -3.77
CA HIS A 429 1.46 -3.61 -4.88
C HIS A 429 2.28 -4.88 -5.17
N VAL A 430 3.62 -4.81 -5.05
CA VAL A 430 4.50 -5.99 -5.15
C VAL A 430 4.16 -7.00 -4.06
N PHE A 431 4.01 -6.55 -2.81
CA PHE A 431 3.62 -7.39 -1.68
C PHE A 431 2.23 -8.03 -1.88
N ALA A 432 1.25 -7.26 -2.34
CA ALA A 432 -0.09 -7.78 -2.59
C ALA A 432 -0.14 -8.79 -3.74
N ALA A 433 0.60 -8.55 -4.83
CA ALA A 433 0.74 -9.49 -5.93
C ALA A 433 1.44 -10.78 -5.48
N TYR A 434 2.45 -10.67 -4.61
CA TYR A 434 3.08 -11.82 -3.98
C TYR A 434 2.09 -12.69 -3.19
N GLN A 435 1.28 -12.08 -2.32
CA GLN A 435 0.26 -12.79 -1.55
C GLN A 435 -0.77 -13.49 -2.46
N ALA A 436 -1.18 -12.82 -3.54
CA ALA A 436 -2.08 -13.40 -4.53
C ALA A 436 -1.44 -14.62 -5.24
N ILE A 437 -0.20 -14.49 -5.71
CA ILE A 437 0.54 -15.57 -6.38
C ILE A 437 0.71 -16.77 -5.47
N GLN A 438 1.03 -16.53 -4.19
CA GLN A 438 1.12 -17.60 -3.21
C GLN A 438 -0.20 -18.36 -3.06
N CYS A 439 -1.33 -17.66 -3.03
CA CYS A 439 -2.65 -18.29 -3.00
C CYS A 439 -2.90 -19.16 -4.24
N LEU A 440 -2.59 -18.65 -5.43
CA LEU A 440 -2.70 -19.40 -6.69
C LEU A 440 -1.81 -20.64 -6.70
N TRP A 441 -0.56 -20.50 -6.26
CA TRP A 441 0.43 -21.56 -6.20
C TRP A 441 0.02 -22.66 -5.22
N VAL A 442 -0.38 -22.31 -3.99
CA VAL A 442 -0.83 -23.27 -2.97
C VAL A 442 -2.06 -24.04 -3.45
N TYR A 443 -3.04 -23.34 -4.02
CA TYR A 443 -4.23 -24.00 -4.57
C TYR A 443 -3.84 -24.98 -5.69
N GLY A 444 -3.04 -24.53 -6.65
CA GLY A 444 -2.59 -25.34 -7.78
C GLY A 444 -1.85 -26.61 -7.36
N ASN A 445 -0.85 -26.47 -6.49
CA ASN A 445 0.02 -27.56 -6.07
C ASN A 445 -0.72 -28.61 -5.21
N ILE A 446 -1.60 -28.16 -4.31
CA ILE A 446 -2.42 -29.09 -3.51
C ILE A 446 -3.44 -29.79 -4.39
N HIS A 447 -4.13 -29.06 -5.28
CA HIS A 447 -5.14 -29.62 -6.16
C HIS A 447 -4.53 -30.68 -7.10
N GLU A 448 -3.36 -30.41 -7.66
CA GLU A 448 -2.61 -31.36 -8.49
C GLU A 448 -2.28 -32.65 -7.73
N ARG A 449 -1.76 -32.55 -6.50
CA ARG A 449 -1.43 -33.71 -5.68
C ARG A 449 -2.66 -34.54 -5.30
N GLU A 450 -3.80 -33.89 -5.06
CA GLU A 450 -5.06 -34.59 -4.80
C GLU A 450 -5.55 -35.34 -6.04
N LEU A 451 -5.44 -34.75 -7.24
CA LEU A 451 -5.73 -35.42 -8.51
C LEU A 451 -4.83 -36.64 -8.74
N GLN A 452 -3.53 -36.52 -8.44
CA GLN A 452 -2.57 -37.63 -8.54
C GLN A 452 -2.85 -38.76 -7.53
N THR A 453 -3.29 -38.43 -6.32
CA THR A 453 -3.63 -39.42 -5.28
C THR A 453 -4.88 -40.22 -5.64
N GLN A 454 -5.84 -39.59 -6.32
CA GLN A 454 -7.09 -40.24 -6.76
C GLN A 454 -6.88 -41.14 -8.00
N ASN A 455 -5.88 -40.85 -8.84
CA ASN A 455 -5.59 -41.58 -10.07
C ASN A 455 -4.09 -41.97 -10.19
N PRO A 456 -3.62 -42.98 -9.44
CA PRO A 456 -2.19 -43.36 -9.40
C PRO A 456 -1.65 -43.98 -10.70
N THR A 457 -2.51 -44.42 -11.63
CA THR A 457 -2.13 -45.03 -12.92
C THR A 457 -1.71 -44.03 -14.00
N ALA A 458 -1.82 -42.71 -13.74
CA ALA A 458 -1.44 -41.65 -14.68
C ALA A 458 0.06 -41.28 -14.65
N GLN A 459 0.91 -42.11 -14.03
CA GLN A 459 2.36 -41.88 -13.96
C GLN A 459 3.10 -42.20 -15.28
N ASP A 460 2.51 -43.00 -16.17
CA ASP A 460 3.11 -43.40 -17.44
C ASP A 460 2.75 -42.42 -18.58
N GLY A 461 3.23 -41.17 -18.52
CA GLY A 461 3.41 -40.27 -19.67
C GLY A 461 2.22 -39.99 -20.61
N THR A 462 1.05 -40.57 -20.33
CA THR A 462 -0.20 -40.41 -21.05
C THR A 462 -1.08 -39.63 -20.09
N ALA A 463 -1.23 -38.34 -20.40
CA ALA A 463 -2.12 -37.45 -19.67
C ALA A 463 -3.45 -38.18 -19.43
N PRO A 464 -3.98 -38.23 -18.20
CA PRO A 464 -5.27 -38.82 -18.00
C PRO A 464 -6.27 -37.98 -18.79
N MET A 465 -6.81 -38.54 -19.87
CA MET A 465 -8.01 -38.05 -20.57
C MET A 465 -9.25 -38.20 -19.66
N LEU A 466 -9.17 -37.71 -18.41
CA LEU A 466 -10.21 -37.83 -17.38
C LEU A 466 -11.02 -36.56 -17.18
N LEU A 467 -11.02 -35.66 -18.15
CA LEU A 467 -12.02 -34.62 -18.29
C LEU A 467 -12.45 -34.69 -19.76
N GLY A 468 -13.61 -35.31 -20.03
CA GLY A 468 -14.11 -35.43 -21.41
C GLY A 468 -14.14 -34.08 -22.12
N ASP A 469 -14.11 -34.09 -23.45
CA ASP A 469 -13.96 -32.93 -24.37
C ASP A 469 -14.90 -31.72 -24.16
N ASN A 470 -15.75 -31.72 -23.12
CA ASN A 470 -16.77 -30.72 -22.81
C ASN A 470 -16.59 -29.99 -21.45
N VAL A 471 -15.45 -30.10 -20.75
CA VAL A 471 -15.25 -29.32 -19.50
C VAL A 471 -14.80 -27.89 -19.83
N PRO A 472 -15.57 -26.85 -19.43
CA PRO A 472 -15.26 -25.48 -19.83
C PRO A 472 -13.95 -24.99 -19.20
N MET A 473 -13.10 -24.36 -20.01
CA MET A 473 -11.93 -23.62 -19.54
C MET A 473 -12.39 -22.33 -18.87
N VAL A 474 -11.88 -22.06 -17.67
CA VAL A 474 -12.25 -20.89 -16.87
C VAL A 474 -11.03 -20.01 -16.67
N ARG A 475 -11.05 -18.84 -17.28
CA ARG A 475 -9.97 -17.86 -17.11
C ARG A 475 -10.16 -17.05 -15.83
N VAL A 476 -9.32 -17.28 -14.82
CA VAL A 476 -9.52 -16.67 -13.48
C VAL A 476 -9.07 -15.21 -13.39
N ASP A 477 -8.17 -14.77 -14.27
CA ASP A 477 -7.66 -13.39 -14.37
C ASP A 477 -8.46 -12.53 -15.37
N GLY A 478 -9.58 -13.07 -15.88
CA GLY A 478 -10.50 -12.39 -16.80
C GLY A 478 -11.58 -11.57 -16.09
N ALA A 479 -12.49 -11.00 -16.88
CA ALA A 479 -13.73 -10.43 -16.37
C ALA A 479 -14.67 -11.55 -15.88
N GLU A 480 -15.57 -11.22 -14.96
CA GLU A 480 -16.56 -12.18 -14.45
C GLU A 480 -17.46 -12.68 -15.59
N SER A 481 -17.62 -13.99 -15.69
CA SER A 481 -18.43 -14.66 -16.70
C SER A 481 -19.32 -15.72 -16.06
N LEU A 482 -20.28 -16.24 -16.82
CA LEU A 482 -21.14 -17.32 -16.34
C LEU A 482 -20.32 -18.58 -15.99
N GLU A 483 -19.26 -18.85 -16.75
CA GLU A 483 -18.32 -19.95 -16.51
C GLU A 483 -17.53 -19.75 -15.22
N SER A 484 -17.03 -18.52 -14.97
CA SER A 484 -16.32 -18.23 -13.71
C SER A 484 -17.24 -18.36 -12.50
N GLN A 485 -18.49 -17.89 -12.58
CA GLN A 485 -19.48 -18.04 -11.53
C GLN A 485 -19.85 -19.51 -11.26
N ARG A 486 -20.01 -20.32 -12.32
CA ARG A 486 -20.27 -21.76 -12.21
C ARG A 486 -19.11 -22.50 -11.57
N TRP A 487 -17.88 -22.14 -11.92
CA TRP A 487 -16.70 -22.71 -11.29
C TRP A 487 -16.59 -22.32 -9.82
N ILE A 488 -16.71 -21.04 -9.46
CA ILE A 488 -16.70 -20.60 -8.06
C ILE A 488 -17.77 -21.33 -7.26
N SER A 489 -19.02 -21.31 -7.73
CA SER A 489 -20.17 -21.85 -6.99
C SER A 489 -20.19 -23.38 -6.92
N HIS A 490 -19.88 -24.07 -8.02
CA HIS A 490 -20.11 -25.51 -8.15
C HIS A 490 -18.85 -26.35 -8.47
N GLY A 491 -17.68 -25.71 -8.64
CA GLY A 491 -16.45 -26.39 -9.02
C GLY A 491 -16.46 -26.96 -10.45
N LYS A 492 -17.38 -26.51 -11.31
CA LYS A 492 -17.49 -26.97 -12.70
C LYS A 492 -16.60 -26.13 -13.62
N GLY A 493 -15.54 -26.73 -14.16
CA GLY A 493 -14.58 -26.09 -15.07
C GLY A 493 -13.14 -26.25 -14.60
N ILE A 494 -12.19 -26.04 -15.51
CA ILE A 494 -10.75 -26.09 -15.20
C ILE A 494 -10.22 -24.65 -15.14
N PRO A 495 -9.61 -24.21 -14.03
CA PRO A 495 -9.10 -22.85 -13.90
C PRO A 495 -7.76 -22.67 -14.63
N PHE A 496 -7.68 -21.64 -15.46
CA PHE A 496 -6.51 -21.21 -16.21
C PHE A 496 -6.16 -19.76 -15.88
N ILE A 497 -4.87 -19.45 -16.01
CA ILE A 497 -4.32 -18.09 -15.95
C ILE A 497 -3.47 -17.83 -17.20
N ALA A 498 -3.41 -16.59 -17.65
CA ALA A 498 -2.53 -16.21 -18.76
C ALA A 498 -1.05 -16.48 -18.41
N ARG A 499 -0.29 -17.08 -19.33
CA ARG A 499 1.12 -17.46 -19.14
C ARG A 499 2.01 -16.24 -19.01
N SER A 500 1.86 -15.29 -19.94
CA SER A 500 2.56 -14.02 -19.87
C SER A 500 1.79 -13.06 -18.99
N GLY A 501 2.52 -12.28 -18.20
CA GLY A 501 1.96 -11.11 -17.57
C GLY A 501 1.20 -10.29 -18.60
N LYS A 502 1.80 -9.98 -19.76
CA LYS A 502 1.26 -9.10 -20.82
C LYS A 502 -0.19 -9.40 -21.23
N GLU A 503 -0.60 -10.65 -21.11
CA GLU A 503 -1.91 -11.14 -21.54
C GLU A 503 -3.01 -11.01 -20.48
N ILE A 504 -2.64 -10.81 -19.20
CA ILE A 504 -3.61 -10.68 -18.11
C ILE A 504 -4.53 -9.47 -18.33
N GLY A 505 -5.84 -9.74 -18.30
CA GLY A 505 -6.91 -8.75 -18.51
C GLY A 505 -7.34 -8.55 -19.97
N ILE A 506 -6.66 -9.14 -20.95
CA ILE A 506 -7.10 -9.16 -22.36
C ILE A 506 -8.27 -10.15 -22.49
N PRO A 507 -9.39 -9.85 -23.18
CA PRO A 507 -10.43 -10.86 -23.43
C PRO A 507 -9.86 -12.08 -24.16
N SER A 508 -10.37 -13.27 -23.88
CA SER A 508 -9.91 -14.52 -24.50
C SER A 508 -9.92 -14.43 -26.03
N GLY A 509 -8.75 -14.34 -26.66
CA GLY A 509 -8.56 -14.45 -28.11
C GLY A 509 -7.95 -15.80 -28.48
N ARG A 510 -7.91 -16.15 -29.77
CA ARG A 510 -7.24 -17.38 -30.25
C ARG A 510 -5.73 -17.43 -29.96
N ASP A 511 -5.11 -16.29 -29.60
CA ASP A 511 -3.67 -16.13 -29.38
C ASP A 511 -3.26 -15.96 -27.91
N THR A 512 -4.16 -16.09 -26.93
CA THR A 512 -3.78 -15.97 -25.50
C THR A 512 -3.22 -17.29 -24.99
N ASP A 513 -1.96 -17.30 -24.56
CA ASP A 513 -1.29 -18.49 -24.04
C ASP A 513 -1.74 -18.72 -22.58
N LEU A 514 -2.55 -19.76 -22.35
CA LEU A 514 -3.15 -20.05 -21.05
C LEU A 514 -2.50 -21.29 -20.42
N ILE A 515 -2.20 -21.21 -19.12
CA ILE A 515 -1.70 -22.35 -18.34
C ILE A 515 -2.72 -22.78 -17.28
N PRO A 516 -2.88 -24.09 -17.05
CA PRO A 516 -3.76 -24.57 -15.99
C PRO A 516 -3.14 -24.27 -14.62
N LEU A 517 -3.98 -23.97 -13.62
CA LEU A 517 -3.49 -23.82 -12.24
C LEU A 517 -3.05 -25.17 -11.63
N ALA A 518 -3.49 -26.32 -12.15
CA ALA A 518 -3.04 -27.64 -11.72
C ALA A 518 -2.47 -28.41 -12.91
N ALA A 519 -1.20 -28.83 -12.83
CA ALA A 519 -0.43 -29.32 -13.97
C ALA A 519 -0.70 -30.79 -14.37
N GLY A 520 -1.55 -31.51 -13.63
CA GLY A 520 -1.94 -32.91 -13.91
C GLY A 520 -2.67 -33.17 -15.24
N LEU A 521 -2.66 -32.21 -16.17
CA LEU A 521 -3.34 -32.21 -17.46
C LEU A 521 -2.38 -32.30 -18.68
N GLY A 522 -1.09 -32.61 -18.47
CA GLY A 522 -0.15 -32.87 -19.57
C GLY A 522 0.32 -31.62 -20.35
N VAL A 523 0.30 -30.45 -19.74
CA VAL A 523 0.78 -29.20 -20.34
C VAL A 523 2.22 -28.94 -19.93
N GLU A 524 3.13 -28.74 -20.90
CA GLU A 524 4.51 -28.32 -20.66
C GLU A 524 4.56 -26.89 -20.09
N GLY A 525 5.18 -26.72 -18.92
CA GLY A 525 5.47 -25.44 -18.30
C GLY A 525 5.25 -25.41 -16.79
N SER A 526 6.23 -24.92 -16.03
CA SER A 526 6.10 -24.79 -14.58
C SER A 526 5.18 -23.61 -14.24
N LEU A 527 4.09 -23.89 -13.49
CA LEU A 527 3.22 -22.84 -12.93
C LEU A 527 4.06 -21.80 -12.17
N THR A 528 5.06 -22.26 -11.41
CA THR A 528 5.96 -21.39 -10.65
C THR A 528 6.72 -20.42 -11.56
N GLU A 529 7.31 -20.90 -12.65
CA GLU A 529 8.07 -20.05 -13.59
C GLU A 529 7.18 -18.97 -14.20
N SER A 530 5.94 -19.33 -14.55
CA SER A 530 4.98 -18.39 -15.12
C SER A 530 4.57 -17.32 -14.11
N LEU A 531 4.28 -17.71 -12.86
CA LEU A 531 3.94 -16.77 -11.79
C LEU A 531 5.10 -15.81 -11.46
N VAL A 532 6.34 -16.30 -11.45
CA VAL A 532 7.54 -15.47 -11.28
C VAL A 532 7.72 -14.52 -12.48
N GLY A 533 7.47 -15.01 -13.70
CA GLY A 533 7.44 -14.20 -14.92
C GLY A 533 6.45 -13.05 -14.81
N MET A 534 5.23 -13.29 -14.33
CA MET A 534 4.21 -12.26 -14.12
C MET A 534 4.67 -11.15 -13.15
N MET A 535 5.36 -11.50 -12.06
CA MET A 535 5.92 -10.52 -11.12
C MET A 535 6.96 -9.63 -11.80
N LYS A 536 7.90 -10.23 -12.53
CA LYS A 536 8.97 -9.51 -13.23
C LYS A 536 8.39 -8.62 -14.33
N ASP A 537 7.43 -9.10 -15.10
CA ASP A 537 6.75 -8.32 -16.14
C ASP A 537 5.99 -7.12 -15.56
N CYS A 538 5.34 -7.29 -14.40
CA CYS A 538 4.53 -6.24 -13.79
C CYS A 538 5.39 -5.20 -13.04
N PHE A 539 6.52 -5.57 -12.47
CA PHE A 539 7.26 -4.69 -11.56
C PHE A 539 8.73 -4.44 -11.95
N SER A 540 9.17 -4.88 -13.12
CA SER A 540 10.54 -4.59 -13.59
C SER A 540 10.82 -3.08 -13.67
N SER A 541 12.09 -2.73 -13.47
CA SER A 541 12.56 -1.35 -13.59
C SER A 541 12.49 -0.81 -15.00
N THR A 542 12.54 -1.69 -16.01
CA THR A 542 12.34 -1.32 -17.42
C THR A 542 10.91 -0.86 -17.70
N VAL A 543 9.92 -1.46 -17.04
CA VAL A 543 8.50 -1.11 -17.20
C VAL A 543 8.11 0.09 -16.35
N THR A 544 8.55 0.11 -15.09
CA THR A 544 8.09 1.11 -14.10
C THR A 544 9.01 2.34 -13.99
N GLY A 545 10.23 2.27 -14.53
CA GLY A 545 11.25 3.29 -14.36
C GLY A 545 11.78 3.40 -12.92
N LYS A 546 11.47 2.42 -12.05
CA LYS A 546 11.77 2.41 -10.61
C LYS A 546 12.32 1.06 -10.18
N HIS A 547 13.11 1.05 -9.12
CA HIS A 547 13.56 -0.19 -8.50
C HIS A 547 12.69 -0.50 -7.28
N PHE A 548 12.21 -1.74 -7.15
CA PHE A 548 11.47 -2.24 -6.00
C PHE A 548 12.34 -3.24 -5.23
N PRO A 549 12.90 -2.88 -4.06
CA PRO A 549 13.87 -3.72 -3.36
C PRO A 549 13.34 -5.08 -2.91
N ILE A 550 12.04 -5.15 -2.62
CA ILE A 550 11.39 -6.39 -2.18
C ILE A 550 11.08 -7.35 -3.34
N LEU A 551 11.12 -6.88 -4.60
CA LEU A 551 10.78 -7.69 -5.76
C LEU A 551 11.75 -8.87 -5.95
N GLU A 552 13.05 -8.61 -5.80
CA GLU A 552 14.09 -9.65 -5.97
C GLU A 552 13.92 -10.76 -4.93
N HIS A 553 13.72 -10.38 -3.67
CA HIS A 553 13.49 -11.31 -2.57
C HIS A 553 12.23 -12.16 -2.78
N VAL A 554 11.13 -11.53 -3.16
CA VAL A 554 9.87 -12.22 -3.47
C VAL A 554 10.06 -13.22 -4.61
N CYS A 555 10.73 -12.84 -5.70
CA CYS A 555 10.98 -13.75 -6.81
C CYS A 555 11.82 -14.96 -6.39
N GLN A 556 12.86 -14.74 -5.57
CA GLN A 556 13.71 -15.82 -5.06
C GLN A 556 12.94 -16.80 -4.18
N ILE A 557 12.04 -16.31 -3.32
CA ILE A 557 11.17 -17.16 -2.49
C ILE A 557 10.24 -17.99 -3.38
N LEU A 558 9.63 -17.38 -4.39
CA LEU A 558 8.77 -18.09 -5.34
C LEU A 558 9.53 -19.14 -6.15
N ASP A 559 10.73 -18.82 -6.64
CA ASP A 559 11.61 -19.76 -7.35
C ASP A 559 12.01 -20.94 -6.45
N ALA A 560 12.21 -20.70 -5.15
CA ALA A 560 12.52 -21.75 -4.17
C ALA A 560 11.33 -22.67 -3.89
N LEU A 561 10.08 -22.19 -3.98
CA LEU A 561 8.89 -23.03 -3.84
C LEU A 561 8.70 -24.00 -5.01
N GLY A 562 9.25 -23.69 -6.18
CA GLY A 562 9.18 -24.54 -7.37
C GLY A 562 10.24 -25.65 -7.44
N ARG A 563 11.22 -25.65 -6.55
CA ARG A 563 12.26 -26.68 -6.43
C ARG A 563 11.90 -27.69 -5.35
#